data_AF-A0A1V4YY54-F1
#
_entry.id   AF-A0A1V4YY54-F1
#
_cell.length_a   1.000
_cell.length_b   1.000
_cell.length_c   1.000
_cell.angle_alpha   90.00
_cell.angle_beta   90.00
_cell.angle_gamma   90.00
#
_symmetry.space_group_name_H-M   'P 1'
#
loop_
_entity.id
_entity.type
_entity.pdbx_description
1 polymer ?
#
loop_
_entity_poly.entity_id
_entity_poly.type
_entity_poly.pdbx_seq_one_letter_code
_entity_poly.pdbx_strand_id
1 'polypeptide(L)'
;MQSKSVRNTFILETFFLTLFASVVGIIFGLIVTGLLMLIRIDTTSILSILLLDKHLHLVPSAMSIISNLVLILLIAAITAYFPSKKAAKMKAADALRHYE
;
A
#
# COMPACT_ATOMS: atom_id res chain seq x y z
N MET A 1 26.19 -16.08 2.56
CA MET A 1 25.68 -14.71 2.80
C MET A 1 25.76 -14.39 4.29
N GLN A 2 26.14 -13.18 4.68
CA GLN A 2 26.12 -12.79 6.09
C GLN A 2 24.68 -12.55 6.58
N SER A 3 24.39 -12.88 7.83
CA SER A 3 23.05 -12.75 8.43
C SER A 3 22.48 -11.33 8.31
N LYS A 4 23.31 -10.30 8.47
CA LYS A 4 22.92 -8.90 8.28
C LYS A 4 22.52 -8.60 6.83
N SER A 5 23.22 -9.18 5.85
CA SER A 5 22.95 -9.00 4.43
C SER A 5 21.60 -9.62 4.05
N VAL A 6 21.33 -10.85 4.49
CA VAL A 6 20.03 -11.53 4.25
C VAL A 6 18.87 -10.69 4.78
N ARG A 7 18.98 -10.19 6.02
CA ARG A 7 17.95 -9.34 6.62
C ARG A 7 17.71 -8.06 5.80
N ASN A 8 18.78 -7.38 5.39
CA ASN A 8 18.65 -6.13 4.64
C ASN A 8 18.03 -6.36 3.26
N THR A 9 18.36 -7.47 2.59
CA THR A 9 17.77 -7.83 1.30
C THR A 9 16.25 -7.99 1.41
N PHE A 10 15.77 -8.79 2.37
CA PHE A 10 14.31 -9.00 2.54
C PHE A 10 13.55 -7.71 2.91
N ILE A 11 14.14 -6.86 3.76
CA ILE A 11 13.53 -5.57 4.14
C ILE A 11 13.48 -4.63 2.93
N LEU A 12 14.56 -4.53 2.16
CA LEU A 12 14.61 -3.68 0.97
C LEU A 12 13.66 -4.18 -0.11
N GLU A 13 13.60 -5.49 -0.35
CA GLU A 13 12.66 -6.09 -1.29
C GLU A 13 11.21 -5.76 -0.91
N THR A 14 10.84 -5.98 0.36
CA THR A 14 9.48 -5.67 0.83
C THR A 14 9.19 -4.18 0.70
N PHE A 15 10.17 -3.31 1.02
CA PHE A 15 10.02 -1.87 0.88
C PHE A 15 9.78 -1.46 -0.57
N PHE A 16 10.60 -1.93 -1.51
CA PHE A 16 10.44 -1.60 -2.93
C PHE A 16 9.14 -2.17 -3.51
N LEU A 17 8.81 -3.43 -3.19
CA LEU A 17 7.56 -4.05 -3.64
C LEU A 17 6.35 -3.25 -3.15
N THR A 18 6.36 -2.84 -1.89
CA THR A 18 5.30 -2.02 -1.29
C THR A 18 5.24 -0.64 -1.92
N LEU A 19 6.38 -0.01 -2.19
CA LEU A 19 6.46 1.31 -2.84
C LEU A 19 5.81 1.25 -4.24
N PHE A 20 6.20 0.28 -5.07
CA PHE A 20 5.64 0.13 -6.41
C PHE A 20 4.14 -0.21 -6.36
N ALA A 21 3.73 -1.13 -5.49
CA ALA A 21 2.32 -1.46 -5.30
C ALA A 21 1.50 -0.24 -4.87
N SER A 22 2.03 0.59 -3.98
CA SER A 22 1.37 1.82 -3.51
C SER A 22 1.25 2.85 -4.62
N VAL A 23 2.28 3.05 -5.45
CA VAL A 23 2.22 3.96 -6.60
C VAL A 23 1.16 3.52 -7.60
N VAL A 24 1.14 2.22 -7.94
CA VAL A 24 0.10 1.66 -8.82
C VAL A 24 -1.29 1.81 -8.20
N GLY A 25 -1.42 1.56 -6.89
CA GLY A 25 -2.66 1.74 -6.15
C GLY A 25 -3.17 3.19 -6.13
N ILE A 26 -2.27 4.17 -6.02
CA ILE A 26 -2.63 5.60 -6.10
C ILE A 26 -3.15 5.93 -7.50
N ILE A 27 -2.44 5.51 -8.55
CA ILE A 27 -2.88 5.72 -9.94
C ILE A 27 -4.27 5.09 -10.16
N PHE A 28 -4.45 3.86 -9.71
CA PHE A 28 -5.73 3.16 -9.81
C PHE A 28 -6.83 3.87 -9.03
N GLY A 29 -6.56 4.32 -7.80
CA GLY A 29 -7.51 5.07 -6.98
C GLY A 29 -7.94 6.39 -7.63
N LEU A 30 -7.02 7.10 -8.28
CA LEU A 30 -7.34 8.32 -9.03
C LEU A 30 -8.21 8.02 -10.26
N ILE A 31 -7.91 6.94 -11.00
CA ILE A 31 -8.73 6.49 -12.13
C ILE A 31 -10.15 6.16 -11.65
N VAL A 32 -10.29 5.34 -10.61
CA VAL A 32 -11.58 4.95 -10.05
C VAL A 32 -12.35 6.19 -9.56
N THR A 33 -11.68 7.10 -8.86
CA THR A 33 -12.30 8.36 -8.40
C THR A 33 -12.82 9.20 -9.57
N GLY A 34 -12.03 9.33 -10.65
CA GLY A 34 -12.45 10.01 -11.87
C GLY A 34 -13.63 9.33 -12.55
N LEU A 35 -13.65 8.00 -12.60
CA LEU A 35 -14.77 7.22 -13.13
C LEU A 35 -16.04 7.39 -12.29
N LEU A 36 -15.92 7.44 -10.96
CA LEU A 36 -17.07 7.67 -10.07
C LEU A 36 -17.64 9.08 -10.23
N MET A 37 -16.80 10.08 -10.51
CA MET A 37 -17.24 11.46 -10.73
C MET A 37 -18.09 11.61 -12.01
N LEU A 38 -17.92 10.72 -13.00
CA LEU A 38 -18.76 10.66 -14.21
C LEU A 38 -20.19 10.14 -13.93
N ILE A 39 -20.40 9.42 -12.82
CA ILE A 39 -21.71 8.89 -12.47
C ILE A 39 -22.56 10.02 -11.88
N ARG A 40 -23.58 10.45 -12.63
CA ARG A 40 -24.53 11.46 -12.20
C ARG A 40 -25.58 10.84 -11.28
N ILE A 41 -25.68 11.34 -10.05
CA ILE A 41 -26.72 10.94 -9.09
C ILE A 41 -27.81 12.01 -9.10
N ASP A 42 -28.86 11.78 -9.88
CA ASP A 42 -30.07 12.60 -9.86
C ASP A 42 -31.00 12.10 -8.73
N THR A 43 -30.84 12.62 -7.51
CA THR A 43 -31.78 12.38 -6.40
C THR A 43 -32.68 13.59 -6.17
N THR A 44 -34.00 13.39 -6.15
CA THR A 44 -35.05 14.39 -5.88
C THR A 44 -35.37 14.60 -4.40
N SER A 45 -34.55 14.06 -3.49
CA SER A 45 -34.79 14.08 -2.03
C SER A 45 -33.88 15.09 -1.31
N ILE A 46 -34.14 15.33 -0.02
CA ILE A 46 -33.44 16.27 0.91
C ILE A 46 -31.90 16.10 0.88
N LEU A 47 -31.41 14.93 0.48
CA LEU A 47 -30.00 14.65 0.20
C LEU A 47 -29.39 15.54 -0.90
N SER A 48 -30.20 16.14 -1.78
CA SER A 48 -29.74 17.08 -2.81
C SER A 48 -29.18 18.39 -2.24
N ILE A 49 -29.45 18.73 -0.97
CA ILE A 49 -28.81 19.86 -0.28
C ILE A 49 -27.38 19.52 0.15
N LEU A 50 -27.06 18.23 0.34
CA LEU A 50 -25.71 17.74 0.64
C LEU A 50 -24.92 17.37 -0.63
N LEU A 51 -25.59 17.20 -1.77
CA LEU A 51 -24.99 17.02 -3.09
C LEU A 51 -24.91 18.37 -3.82
N LEU A 52 -23.87 19.16 -3.53
CA LEU A 52 -23.53 20.32 -4.36
C LEU A 52 -23.34 19.82 -5.81
N ASP A 53 -24.07 20.39 -6.77
CA ASP A 53 -23.99 20.09 -8.21
C ASP A 53 -24.29 18.65 -8.69
N LYS A 54 -24.98 17.79 -7.92
CA LYS A 54 -25.41 16.42 -8.36
C LYS A 54 -24.26 15.48 -8.79
N HIS A 55 -23.02 15.82 -8.45
CA HIS A 55 -21.83 15.00 -8.69
C HIS A 55 -21.19 14.59 -7.36
N LEU A 56 -20.57 13.41 -7.31
CA LEU A 56 -19.71 13.04 -6.19
C LEU A 56 -18.44 13.89 -6.23
N HIS A 57 -18.37 14.93 -5.41
CA HIS A 57 -17.15 15.71 -5.19
C HIS A 57 -16.17 14.94 -4.30
N LEU A 58 -15.55 13.91 -4.88
CA LEU A 58 -14.41 13.22 -4.28
C LEU A 58 -13.16 14.04 -4.61
N VAL A 59 -12.71 14.88 -3.66
CA VAL A 59 -11.49 15.68 -3.81
C VAL A 59 -10.33 14.94 -3.12
N PRO A 60 -9.52 14.15 -3.83
CA PRO A 60 -8.37 13.52 -3.24
C PRO A 60 -7.36 14.59 -2.79
N SER A 61 -7.10 14.66 -1.48
CA SER A 61 -6.07 15.55 -0.93
C SER A 61 -4.68 14.95 -1.14
N ALA A 62 -3.81 15.67 -1.84
CA ALA A 62 -2.42 15.26 -2.07
C ALA A 62 -1.67 14.98 -0.76
N MET A 63 -1.92 15.79 0.28
CA MET A 63 -1.31 15.59 1.60
C MET A 63 -1.75 14.27 2.24
N SER A 64 -3.03 13.90 2.10
CA SER A 64 -3.56 12.65 2.61
C SER A 64 -2.98 11.43 1.87
N ILE A 65 -2.78 11.55 0.55
CA ILE A 65 -2.15 10.49 -0.25
C ILE A 65 -0.71 10.26 0.23
N ILE A 66 0.07 11.33 0.39
CA ILE A 66 1.47 11.24 0.84
C ILE A 66 1.54 10.67 2.26
N SER A 67 0.69 11.13 3.19
CA SER A 67 0.70 10.62 4.56
C SER A 67 0.36 9.13 4.63
N ASN A 68 -0.63 8.68 3.85
CA ASN A 68 -1.00 7.26 3.79
C ASN A 68 0.10 6.41 3.15
N LEU A 69 0.76 6.90 2.10
CA LEU A 69 1.89 6.20 1.48
C LEU A 69 3.03 6.00 2.49
N VAL A 70 3.41 7.04 3.22
CA VAL A 70 4.45 6.95 4.26
C VAL A 70 4.04 5.98 5.36
N LEU A 71 2.79 6.03 5.81
CA LEU A 71 2.26 5.12 6.82
C LEU A 71 2.35 3.65 6.37
N ILE A 72 1.92 3.34 5.14
CA ILE A 72 1.95 1.99 4.57
C ILE A 72 3.40 1.48 4.49
N LEU A 73 4.33 2.33 4.02
CA LEU A 73 5.75 1.95 3.94
C LEU A 73 6.35 1.65 5.31
N LEU A 74 6.02 2.45 6.34
CA LEU A 74 6.46 2.21 7.70
C LEU A 74 5.92 0.88 8.24
N ILE A 75 4.62 0.62 8.07
CA ILE A 75 3.99 -0.62 8.51
C ILE A 75 4.62 -1.82 7.80
N ALA A 76 4.84 -1.74 6.49
CA ALA A 76 5.45 -2.81 5.70
C ALA A 76 6.89 -3.09 6.16
N ALA A 77 7.71 -2.06 6.36
CA ALA A 77 9.08 -2.21 6.82
C ALA A 77 9.17 -2.80 8.23
N ILE A 78 8.31 -2.34 9.16
CA ILE A 78 8.24 -2.87 10.53
C ILE A 78 7.78 -4.33 10.52
N THR A 79 6.74 -4.64 9.73
CA THR A 79 6.22 -6.00 9.60
C THR A 79 7.27 -6.93 9.00
N ALA A 80 7.99 -6.50 7.96
CA ALA A 80 9.04 -7.27 7.31
C ALA A 80 10.27 -7.52 8.20
N TYR A 81 10.52 -6.66 9.18
CA TYR A 81 11.67 -6.80 10.08
C TYR A 81 11.61 -8.09 10.91
N PHE A 82 10.43 -8.48 11.40
CA PHE A 82 10.25 -9.68 12.20
C PHE A 82 10.63 -10.99 11.47
N PRO A 83 10.04 -11.31 10.30
CA PRO A 83 10.40 -12.51 9.55
C PRO A 83 11.85 -12.43 9.04
N SER A 84 12.31 -11.26 8.59
CA SER A 84 13.68 -11.08 8.10
C SER A 84 14.72 -11.36 9.18
N LYS A 85 14.46 -10.95 10.43
CA LYS A 85 15.33 -11.24 11.58
C LYS A 85 15.34 -12.73 11.93
N LYS A 86 14.20 -13.42 11.79
CA LYS A 86 14.09 -14.86 12.01
C LYS A 86 14.84 -15.64 10.93
N ALA A 87 14.66 -15.29 9.66
CA ALA A 87 15.35 -15.90 8.52
C ALA A 87 16.88 -15.72 8.61
N ALA A 88 17.35 -14.53 8.96
CA ALA A 88 18.77 -14.23 9.11
C ALA A 88 19.50 -15.02 10.21
N LYS A 89 18.76 -15.57 11.19
CA LYS A 89 19.31 -16.37 12.30
C LYS A 89 19.27 -17.88 12.05
N MET A 90 18.63 -18.32 10.96
CA MET A 90 18.53 -19.74 10.63
C MET A 90 19.89 -20.29 10.17
N LYS A 91 20.24 -21.50 10.61
CA LYS A 91 21.46 -22.17 10.12
C LYS A 91 21.24 -22.60 8.67
N ALA A 92 22.27 -22.48 7.84
CA ALA A 92 22.18 -22.88 6.43
C ALA A 92 21.78 -24.35 6.25
N ALA A 93 22.25 -25.23 7.14
CA ALA A 93 21.87 -26.64 7.15
C ALA A 93 20.36 -26.84 7.39
N ASP A 94 19.75 -26.06 8.30
CA ASP A 94 18.30 -26.13 8.56
C ASP A 94 17.49 -25.50 7.41
N ALA A 95 18.04 -24.45 6.76
CA ALA A 95 17.44 -23.80 5.60
C ALA A 95 17.33 -24.74 4.39
N LEU A 96 18.39 -25.51 4.15
CA LEU A 96 18.50 -26.47 3.04
C LEU A 96 17.92 -27.85 3.39
N ARG A 97 17.46 -28.07 4.63
CA ARG A 97 16.87 -29.35 5.07
C ARG A 97 15.46 -29.59 4.53
N HIS A 98 14.87 -28.62 3.83
CA HIS A 98 13.71 -28.86 2.99
C HIS A 98 14.19 -29.57 1.71
N TYR A 99 14.45 -30.87 1.84
CA TYR A 99 14.36 -31.79 0.72
C TYR A 99 12.87 -32.01 0.41
N GLU A 100 12.56 -32.18 -0.87
CA GLU A 100 11.22 -32.52 -1.39
C GLU A 100 10.51 -33.62 -0.59
#